data_AF-A0AAP2DSV3-F1
#
_entry.id   AF-A0AAP2DSV3-F1
#
_cell.length_a   1.000
_cell.length_b   1.000
_cell.length_c   1.000
_cell.angle_alpha   90.00
_cell.angle_beta   90.00
_cell.angle_gamma   90.00
#
_symmetry.space_group_name_H-M   'P 1'
#
loop_
_entity.id
_entity.type
_entity.pdbx_description
1 polymer ?
#
loop_
_entity_poly.entity_id
_entity_poly.type
_entity_poly.pdbx_seq_one_letter_code
_entity_poly.pdbx_strand_id
1 'polypeptide(L)'
;MTILRRGFELLKTRPLSDALNIEALESAHRINVPLKYKLFSQLFYLQLTDKGDMLDGGRLISRILYMPEKNPVGDEIFFDELFPLDFSLTTYRENEFWASKGLTQIGGGPPDGGILLRAEGKDRDAIFYNYGHKYVKLANDVFDFFRDVVVYYSEDDHITKKVNTEDLFKKWGEDFWRLGNSKIHSRHERYNQDWSQNELL
;
A
#
# COMPACT_ATOMS: atom_id res chain seq x y z
N MET A 1 15.80 9.99 -3.25
CA MET A 1 14.98 9.02 -2.50
C MET A 1 15.85 8.37 -1.43
N THR A 2 15.48 8.49 -0.16
CA THR A 2 16.23 7.90 0.95
C THR A 2 15.38 6.83 1.63
N ILE A 3 15.88 5.60 1.70
CA ILE A 3 15.18 4.49 2.38
C ILE A 3 15.40 4.65 3.89
N LEU A 4 14.32 4.68 4.66
CA LEU A 4 14.35 4.83 6.11
C LEU A 4 14.39 3.47 6.82
N ARG A 5 13.53 2.55 6.36
CA ARG A 5 13.37 1.20 6.91
C ARG A 5 12.98 0.25 5.78
N ARG A 6 13.29 -1.03 5.94
CA ARG A 6 12.99 -2.07 4.94
C ARG A 6 12.49 -3.34 5.59
N GLY A 7 11.68 -4.10 4.86
CA GLY A 7 11.48 -5.49 5.22
C GLY A 7 10.56 -5.66 6.41
N PHE A 8 10.88 -6.68 7.20
CA PHE A 8 10.24 -6.96 8.47
C PHE A 8 10.54 -5.91 9.54
N GLU A 9 11.52 -5.03 9.34
CA GLU A 9 11.75 -3.92 10.27
C GLU A 9 10.53 -3.01 10.35
N LEU A 10 9.68 -2.98 9.31
CA LEU A 10 8.45 -2.18 9.27
C LEU A 10 7.34 -2.71 10.17
N LEU A 11 7.44 -3.97 10.60
CA LEU A 11 6.37 -4.67 11.28
C LEU A 11 6.57 -4.69 12.78
N LYS A 12 5.48 -4.50 13.52
CA LYS A 12 5.45 -4.73 14.96
C LYS A 12 5.09 -6.20 15.22
N THR A 13 5.89 -6.90 16.01
CA THR A 13 5.59 -8.27 16.43
C THR A 13 4.42 -8.31 17.41
N ARG A 14 3.59 -9.35 17.28
CA ARG A 14 2.46 -9.65 18.17
C ARG A 14 2.94 -10.55 19.33
N PRO A 15 2.59 -10.23 20.59
CA PRO A 15 2.88 -11.12 21.71
C PRO A 15 1.97 -12.35 21.67
N LEU A 16 2.45 -13.49 22.21
CA LEU A 16 1.67 -14.73 22.26
C LEU A 16 0.32 -14.59 22.97
N SER A 17 0.22 -13.67 23.95
CA SER A 17 -1.03 -13.39 24.67
C SER A 17 -2.11 -12.75 23.81
N ASP A 18 -1.76 -12.25 22.63
CA ASP A 18 -2.66 -11.59 21.68
C ASP A 18 -2.79 -12.40 20.37
N ALA A 19 -2.57 -13.72 20.44
CA ALA A 19 -2.68 -14.61 19.28
C ALA A 19 -4.11 -14.58 18.68
N LEU A 20 -4.19 -14.61 17.35
CA LEU A 20 -5.48 -14.61 16.64
C LEU A 20 -6.12 -16.00 16.70
N ASN A 21 -7.44 -16.08 16.85
CA ASN A 21 -8.16 -17.33 16.65
C ASN A 21 -8.46 -17.53 15.16
N ILE A 22 -7.45 -17.95 14.39
CA ILE A 22 -7.56 -18.10 12.94
C ILE A 22 -8.61 -19.14 12.55
N GLU A 23 -8.71 -20.25 13.28
CA GLU A 23 -9.70 -21.30 12.98
C GLU A 23 -11.14 -20.77 13.07
N ALA A 24 -11.42 -19.94 14.08
CA ALA A 24 -12.72 -19.28 14.20
C ALA A 24 -12.98 -18.30 13.06
N LEU A 25 -11.97 -17.52 12.65
CA LEU A 25 -12.07 -16.60 11.50
C LEU A 25 -12.30 -17.35 10.18
N GLU A 26 -11.53 -18.39 9.90
CA GLU A 26 -11.72 -19.25 8.71
C GLU A 26 -13.11 -19.88 8.68
N SER A 27 -13.58 -20.37 9.83
CA SER A 27 -14.91 -20.97 9.96
C SER A 27 -16.03 -19.94 9.73
N ALA A 28 -15.90 -18.75 10.33
CA ALA A 28 -16.88 -17.67 10.17
C ALA A 28 -16.97 -17.17 8.73
N HIS A 29 -15.83 -17.17 8.01
CA HIS A 29 -15.75 -16.65 6.65
C HIS A 29 -15.81 -17.73 5.55
N ARG A 30 -15.80 -19.03 5.91
CA ARG A 30 -15.80 -20.18 5.00
C ARG A 30 -14.68 -20.12 3.97
N ILE A 31 -13.48 -19.76 4.42
CA ILE A 31 -12.27 -19.59 3.60
C ILE A 31 -11.09 -20.22 4.31
N ASN A 32 -10.21 -20.88 3.56
CA ASN A 32 -8.97 -21.43 4.10
C ASN A 32 -7.79 -20.50 3.78
N VAL A 33 -7.35 -19.74 4.77
CA VAL A 33 -6.18 -18.87 4.69
C VAL A 33 -4.92 -19.70 4.40
N PRO A 34 -4.03 -19.27 3.49
CA PRO A 34 -2.75 -19.94 3.25
C PRO A 34 -1.86 -20.02 4.50
N LEU A 35 -1.15 -21.14 4.68
CA LEU A 35 -0.39 -21.43 5.90
C LEU A 35 0.66 -20.34 6.24
N LYS A 36 1.41 -19.85 5.24
CA LYS A 36 2.42 -18.80 5.49
C LYS A 36 1.75 -17.50 5.88
N TYR A 37 0.62 -17.15 5.26
CA TYR A 37 -0.15 -15.98 5.66
C TYR A 37 -0.75 -16.12 7.08
N LYS A 38 -1.21 -17.32 7.47
CA LYS A 38 -1.62 -17.58 8.87
C LYS A 38 -0.49 -17.28 9.83
N LEU A 39 0.69 -17.88 9.59
CA LEU A 39 1.87 -17.66 10.43
C LEU A 39 2.24 -16.17 10.48
N PHE A 40 2.23 -15.49 9.34
CA PHE A 40 2.52 -14.08 9.25
C PHE A 40 1.56 -13.23 10.11
N SER A 41 0.24 -13.46 9.99
CA SER A 41 -0.78 -12.74 10.77
C SER A 41 -0.72 -13.03 12.28
N GLN A 42 -0.20 -14.19 12.69
CA GLN A 42 0.06 -14.52 14.10
C GLN A 42 1.30 -13.82 14.64
N LEU A 43 2.31 -13.59 13.80
CA LEU A 43 3.58 -13.02 14.23
C LEU A 43 3.56 -11.49 14.24
N PHE A 44 2.77 -10.85 13.38
CA PHE A 44 2.82 -9.40 13.17
C PHE A 44 1.46 -8.72 13.29
N TYR A 45 1.47 -7.47 13.75
CA TYR A 45 0.35 -6.57 13.57
C TYR A 45 0.31 -6.09 12.12
N LEU A 46 -0.85 -6.28 11.46
CA LEU A 46 -1.06 -5.92 10.05
C LEU A 46 -1.47 -4.46 9.86
N GLN A 47 -1.52 -3.66 10.93
CA GLN A 47 -1.79 -2.23 10.84
C GLN A 47 -0.51 -1.48 10.49
N LEU A 48 -0.06 -1.65 9.25
CA LEU A 48 0.89 -0.75 8.63
C LEU A 48 0.07 0.39 8.04
N THR A 49 0.18 1.60 8.58
CA THR A 49 -0.50 2.77 8.02
C THR A 49 0.54 3.84 7.73
N ASP A 50 0.40 4.55 6.62
CA ASP A 50 1.19 5.76 6.33
C ASP A 50 0.83 6.96 7.24
N LYS A 51 0.13 6.73 8.36
CA LYS A 51 0.01 7.71 9.44
C LYS A 51 1.35 7.74 10.15
N GLY A 52 2.31 8.43 9.53
CA GLY A 52 3.67 8.55 9.99
C GLY A 52 3.74 8.73 11.49
N ASP A 53 4.58 7.93 12.13
CA ASP A 53 5.18 8.34 13.39
C ASP A 53 5.76 9.72 13.10
N MET A 54 5.07 10.77 13.59
CA MET A 54 5.57 12.12 13.57
C MET A 54 6.81 12.11 14.44
N LEU A 55 7.97 11.85 13.82
CA LEU A 55 9.24 12.12 14.44
C LEU A 55 9.27 13.64 14.69
N ASP A 56 9.14 13.95 15.97
CA ASP A 56 9.43 15.20 16.68
C ASP A 56 9.92 16.35 15.75
N GLY A 57 9.00 17.23 15.32
CA GLY A 57 9.38 18.46 14.60
C GLY A 57 8.62 18.78 13.31
N GLY A 58 7.85 17.85 12.75
CA GLY A 58 6.84 18.15 11.73
C GLY A 58 7.08 17.53 10.35
N ARG A 59 5.95 17.04 9.78
CA ARG A 59 5.69 16.67 8.38
C ARG A 59 6.84 15.93 7.68
N LEU A 60 7.04 14.67 8.03
CA LEU A 60 7.64 13.70 7.12
C LEU A 60 6.50 12.93 6.44
N ILE A 61 6.33 13.10 5.12
CA ILE A 61 5.53 12.15 4.34
C ILE A 61 6.45 10.97 4.06
N SER A 62 6.40 9.98 4.94
CA SER A 62 6.79 8.62 4.55
C SER A 62 5.83 8.16 3.46
N ARG A 63 6.26 7.26 2.59
CA ARG A 63 5.32 6.39 1.86
C ARG A 63 5.85 4.98 1.93
N ILE A 64 4.94 4.03 1.83
CA ILE A 64 5.28 2.61 1.74
C ILE A 64 5.26 2.22 0.26
N LEU A 65 6.34 1.61 -0.22
CA LEU A 65 6.34 0.98 -1.53
C LEU A 65 6.92 -0.42 -1.51
N TYR A 66 6.52 -1.18 -2.51
CA TYR A 66 7.12 -2.43 -2.88
C TYR A 66 8.13 -2.19 -4.02
N MET A 67 9.41 -2.50 -3.77
CA MET A 67 10.54 -2.21 -4.66
C MET A 67 11.43 -3.46 -4.90
N PRO A 68 10.94 -4.46 -5.64
CA PRO A 68 11.74 -5.64 -5.96
C PRO A 68 12.86 -5.29 -6.96
N GLU A 69 13.96 -6.05 -6.93
CA GLU A 69 15.07 -5.89 -7.90
C GLU A 69 14.60 -6.07 -9.35
N LYS A 70 13.65 -6.99 -9.57
CA LYS A 70 12.96 -7.19 -10.84
C LYS A 70 11.49 -6.85 -10.64
N ASN A 71 11.10 -5.65 -11.06
CA ASN A 71 9.71 -5.22 -10.94
C ASN A 71 8.87 -5.75 -12.11
N PRO A 72 7.93 -6.68 -11.86
CA PRO A 72 7.10 -7.24 -12.93
C PRO A 72 6.14 -6.23 -13.55
N VAL A 73 5.91 -5.09 -12.89
CA VAL A 73 5.03 -4.01 -13.38
C VAL A 73 5.81 -2.92 -14.11
N GLY A 74 7.12 -2.84 -13.91
CA GLY A 74 7.97 -1.78 -14.47
C GLY A 74 7.97 -0.47 -13.66
N ASP A 75 6.97 -0.26 -12.79
CA ASP A 75 6.80 0.95 -11.97
C ASP A 75 6.73 0.65 -10.47
N GLU A 76 7.18 1.60 -9.64
CA GLU A 76 7.09 1.53 -8.18
C GLU A 76 5.63 1.33 -7.72
N ILE A 77 5.42 0.36 -6.83
CA ILE A 77 4.07 0.00 -6.38
C ILE A 77 3.81 0.61 -5.01
N PHE A 78 2.92 1.60 -4.98
CA PHE A 78 2.46 2.25 -3.76
C PHE A 78 1.28 1.52 -3.13
N PHE A 79 1.31 1.43 -1.80
CA PHE A 79 0.16 1.04 -1.00
C PHE A 79 0.17 1.83 0.31
N ASP A 80 -1.01 2.21 0.77
CA ASP A 80 -1.18 3.11 1.91
C ASP A 80 -1.23 2.34 3.22
N GLU A 81 -1.80 1.14 3.17
CA GLU A 81 -2.00 0.33 4.35
C GLU A 81 -2.13 -1.16 4.07
N LEU A 82 -1.92 -1.94 5.12
CA LEU A 82 -2.32 -3.33 5.20
C LEU A 82 -3.51 -3.48 6.12
N PHE A 83 -4.37 -4.44 5.77
CA PHE A 83 -5.60 -4.68 6.50
C PHE A 83 -5.39 -5.77 7.55
N PRO A 84 -6.05 -5.64 8.72
CA PRO A 84 -6.25 -6.75 9.64
C PRO A 84 -6.84 -7.98 8.92
N LEU A 85 -6.51 -9.17 9.42
CA LEU A 85 -6.93 -10.43 8.79
C LEU A 85 -8.47 -10.53 8.74
N ASP A 86 -9.16 -10.22 9.83
CA ASP A 86 -10.62 -10.22 9.91
C ASP A 86 -11.27 -9.29 8.88
N PHE A 87 -10.73 -8.09 8.70
CA PHE A 87 -11.17 -7.17 7.64
C PHE A 87 -10.94 -7.76 6.24
N SER A 88 -9.77 -8.34 5.99
CA SER A 88 -9.44 -8.98 4.71
C SER A 88 -10.38 -10.14 4.38
N LEU A 89 -10.76 -10.95 5.37
CA LEU A 89 -11.71 -12.05 5.18
C LEU A 89 -13.16 -11.57 5.03
N THR A 90 -13.50 -10.42 5.62
CA THR A 90 -14.79 -9.77 5.41
C THR A 90 -14.92 -9.29 3.97
N THR A 91 -13.93 -8.53 3.49
CA THR A 91 -13.91 -8.02 2.10
C THR A 91 -13.88 -9.15 1.06
N TYR A 92 -13.22 -10.28 1.35
CA TYR A 92 -13.29 -11.48 0.51
C TYR A 92 -14.73 -11.93 0.24
N ARG A 93 -15.58 -11.93 1.27
CA ARG A 93 -16.97 -12.41 1.14
C ARG A 93 -17.87 -11.43 0.41
N GLU A 94 -17.60 -10.14 0.57
CA GLU A 94 -18.44 -9.08 0.02
C GLU A 94 -18.08 -8.76 -1.43
N ASN A 95 -16.85 -9.06 -1.87
CA ASN A 95 -16.41 -8.84 -3.23
C ASN A 95 -16.47 -10.13 -4.07
N GLU A 96 -17.61 -10.33 -4.73
CA GLU A 96 -17.85 -11.52 -5.58
C GLU A 96 -16.79 -11.71 -6.67
N PHE A 97 -16.26 -10.61 -7.23
CA PHE A 97 -15.23 -10.68 -8.26
C PHE A 97 -13.95 -11.30 -7.71
N TRP A 98 -13.44 -10.82 -6.57
CA TRP A 98 -12.22 -11.37 -5.96
C TRP A 98 -12.42 -12.78 -5.44
N ALA A 99 -13.57 -13.05 -4.80
CA ALA A 99 -13.93 -14.38 -4.35
C ALA A 99 -13.92 -15.40 -5.50
N SER A 100 -14.51 -15.05 -6.65
CA SER A 100 -14.53 -15.93 -7.84
C SER A 100 -13.14 -16.27 -8.39
N LYS A 101 -12.12 -15.48 -8.03
CA LYS A 101 -10.72 -15.69 -8.42
C LYS A 101 -9.87 -16.28 -7.29
N GLY A 102 -10.46 -16.58 -6.13
CA GLY A 102 -9.75 -17.05 -4.95
C GLY A 102 -8.79 -16.00 -4.37
N LEU A 103 -9.07 -14.70 -4.57
CA LEU A 103 -8.25 -13.58 -4.13
C LEU A 103 -8.95 -12.83 -2.99
N THR A 104 -8.20 -12.40 -1.97
CA THR A 104 -8.66 -11.52 -0.88
C THR A 104 -7.78 -10.28 -0.83
N GLN A 105 -8.36 -9.11 -0.59
CA GLN A 105 -7.59 -7.88 -0.45
C GLN A 105 -7.01 -7.79 0.96
N ILE A 106 -5.69 -7.62 1.04
CA ILE A 106 -4.92 -7.54 2.29
C ILE A 106 -4.27 -6.17 2.50
N GLY A 107 -4.43 -5.25 1.55
CA GLY A 107 -3.96 -3.88 1.66
C GLY A 107 -4.59 -2.96 0.61
N GLY A 108 -4.66 -1.67 0.93
CA GLY A 108 -5.21 -0.61 0.09
C GLY A 108 -4.11 0.22 -0.55
N GLY A 109 -4.36 0.75 -1.76
CA GLY A 109 -3.49 1.73 -2.39
C GLY A 109 -4.25 2.60 -3.41
N PRO A 110 -3.76 3.81 -3.72
CA PRO A 110 -4.47 4.74 -4.56
C PRO A 110 -4.26 4.47 -6.07
N PRO A 111 -5.17 4.93 -6.94
CA PRO A 111 -6.57 5.28 -6.68
C PRO A 111 -7.53 4.06 -6.73
N ASP A 112 -7.16 3.00 -7.45
CA ASP A 112 -7.97 1.77 -7.62
C ASP A 112 -7.13 0.51 -7.33
N GLY A 113 -6.04 0.69 -6.57
CA GLY A 113 -5.00 -0.29 -6.32
C GLY A 113 -5.23 -1.09 -5.04
N GLY A 114 -4.58 -2.25 -4.95
CA GLY A 114 -4.63 -3.03 -3.72
C GLY A 114 -3.70 -4.22 -3.74
N ILE A 115 -3.21 -4.56 -2.55
CA ILE A 115 -2.44 -5.78 -2.34
C ILE A 115 -3.44 -6.92 -2.14
N LEU A 116 -3.34 -7.94 -2.97
CA LEU A 116 -4.19 -9.12 -2.92
C LEU A 116 -3.38 -10.35 -2.51
N LEU A 117 -3.99 -11.21 -1.71
CA LEU A 117 -3.51 -12.54 -1.41
C LEU A 117 -4.35 -13.56 -2.16
N ARG A 118 -3.71 -14.56 -2.76
CA ARG A 118 -4.43 -15.72 -3.30
C ARG A 118 -4.68 -16.77 -2.23
N ALA A 119 -5.91 -16.85 -1.75
CA ALA A 119 -6.33 -17.82 -0.75
C ALA A 119 -6.61 -19.21 -1.34
N GLU A 120 -7.05 -19.29 -2.59
CA GLU A 120 -7.48 -20.53 -3.25
C GLU A 120 -6.98 -20.66 -4.70
N GLY A 121 -6.89 -21.90 -5.18
CA GLY A 121 -6.52 -22.22 -6.57
C GLY A 121 -5.01 -22.29 -6.84
N LYS A 122 -4.64 -22.13 -8.12
CA LYS A 122 -3.24 -22.14 -8.59
C LYS A 122 -2.50 -20.92 -8.05
N ASP A 123 -1.25 -21.07 -7.64
CA ASP A 123 -0.45 -20.00 -7.00
C ASP A 123 -1.04 -19.54 -5.64
N ARG A 124 -1.71 -20.44 -4.92
CA ARG A 124 -2.11 -20.20 -3.52
C ARG A 124 -0.93 -19.67 -2.71
N ASP A 125 -1.19 -18.70 -1.84
CA ASP A 125 -0.23 -17.97 -1.01
C ASP A 125 0.46 -16.77 -1.72
N ALA A 126 0.41 -16.70 -3.05
CA ALA A 126 1.04 -15.62 -3.79
C ALA A 126 0.38 -14.25 -3.54
N ILE A 127 1.21 -13.21 -3.60
CA ILE A 127 0.81 -11.81 -3.46
C ILE A 127 0.69 -11.19 -4.84
N PHE A 128 -0.37 -10.43 -5.05
CA PHE A 128 -0.64 -9.72 -6.29
C PHE A 128 -0.93 -8.25 -6.03
N TYR A 129 -0.79 -7.41 -7.05
CA TYR A 129 -1.32 -6.06 -7.04
C TYR A 129 -2.46 -5.94 -8.04
N ASN A 130 -3.55 -5.28 -7.64
CA ASN A 130 -4.66 -4.93 -8.52
C ASN A 130 -4.43 -3.60 -9.25
N TYR A 131 -4.58 -3.57 -10.57
CA TYR A 131 -4.61 -2.37 -11.40
C TYR A 131 -5.93 -2.31 -12.18
N GLY A 132 -6.95 -1.65 -11.61
CA GLY A 132 -8.28 -1.48 -12.21
C GLY A 132 -9.10 -2.77 -12.30
N HIS A 133 -8.67 -3.73 -13.11
CA HIS A 133 -9.26 -5.09 -13.24
C HIS A 133 -8.24 -6.18 -13.59
N LYS A 134 -6.96 -5.82 -13.75
CA LYS A 134 -5.86 -6.77 -13.96
C LYS A 134 -5.11 -6.94 -12.65
N TYR A 135 -4.56 -8.12 -12.42
CA TYR A 135 -3.66 -8.33 -11.29
C TYR A 135 -2.35 -8.95 -11.73
N VAL A 136 -1.26 -8.47 -11.14
CA VAL A 136 0.10 -8.92 -11.45
C VAL A 136 0.69 -9.58 -10.21
N LYS A 137 1.30 -10.75 -10.38
CA LYS A 137 1.97 -11.46 -9.29
C LYS A 137 3.20 -10.66 -8.87
N LEU A 138 3.27 -10.29 -7.59
CA LEU A 138 4.40 -9.59 -6.99
C LEU A 138 5.38 -10.58 -6.37
N ALA A 139 4.86 -11.50 -5.55
CA ALA A 139 5.68 -12.42 -4.78
C ALA A 139 5.02 -13.80 -4.66
N ASN A 140 5.81 -14.82 -4.32
CA ASN A 140 5.30 -16.18 -4.12
C ASN A 140 4.57 -16.36 -2.80
N ASP A 141 4.90 -15.53 -1.81
CA ASP A 141 4.22 -15.46 -0.52
C ASP A 141 4.45 -14.11 0.16
N VAL A 142 3.79 -13.93 1.31
CA VAL A 142 3.88 -12.69 2.09
C VAL A 142 5.28 -12.41 2.66
N PHE A 143 6.08 -13.45 2.96
CA PHE A 143 7.43 -13.24 3.46
C PHE A 143 8.36 -12.77 2.35
N ASP A 144 8.23 -13.33 1.15
CA ASP A 144 8.94 -12.87 -0.04
C ASP A 144 8.52 -11.43 -0.38
N PHE A 145 7.22 -11.11 -0.33
CA PHE A 145 6.72 -9.75 -0.57
C PHE A 145 7.37 -8.73 0.37
N PHE A 146 7.36 -9.02 1.68
CA PHE A 146 7.85 -8.05 2.64
C PHE A 146 9.34 -7.76 2.54
N ARG A 147 10.19 -8.67 2.05
CA ARG A 147 11.63 -8.42 1.89
C ARG A 147 11.93 -7.18 1.05
N ASP A 148 11.07 -6.89 0.08
CA ASP A 148 11.23 -5.80 -0.86
C ASP A 148 10.32 -4.59 -0.54
N VAL A 149 9.55 -4.64 0.55
CA VAL A 149 8.79 -3.49 1.03
C VAL A 149 9.75 -2.52 1.72
N VAL A 150 9.66 -1.24 1.36
CA VAL A 150 10.45 -0.17 1.94
C VAL A 150 9.54 0.98 2.36
N VAL A 151 9.95 1.65 3.44
CA VAL A 151 9.48 3.00 3.74
C VAL A 151 10.57 3.95 3.31
N TYR A 152 10.21 4.91 2.48
CA TYR A 152 11.12 5.91 1.99
C TYR A 152 10.67 7.31 2.34
N TYR A 153 11.66 8.20 2.35
CA TYR A 153 11.48 9.62 2.41
C TYR A 153 11.79 10.23 1.04
N SER A 154 10.85 11.07 0.57
CA SER A 154 11.02 11.91 -0.59
C SER A 154 11.16 13.36 -0.14
N GLU A 155 12.37 13.91 -0.25
CA GLU A 155 12.57 15.36 -0.16
C GLU A 155 11.74 16.10 -1.22
N ASP A 156 11.46 15.42 -2.35
CA ASP A 156 10.77 16.00 -3.48
C ASP A 156 9.24 16.20 -3.28
N ASP A 157 8.65 15.55 -2.27
CA ASP A 157 7.23 15.71 -1.91
C ASP A 157 6.99 16.98 -1.08
N HIS A 158 8.07 17.59 -0.55
CA HIS A 158 8.04 18.98 -0.13
C HIS A 158 8.18 19.86 -1.36
N ILE A 159 7.42 20.96 -1.43
CA ILE A 159 7.40 21.90 -2.57
C ILE A 159 8.83 22.14 -3.10
N THR A 160 9.21 21.42 -4.15
CA THR A 160 10.57 21.40 -4.73
C THR A 160 10.88 22.62 -5.57
N LYS A 161 9.87 23.42 -5.87
CA LYS A 161 10.12 24.77 -6.34
C LYS A 161 10.46 25.59 -5.11
N LYS A 162 11.63 26.24 -5.11
CA LYS A 162 11.89 27.40 -4.26
C LYS A 162 10.62 28.24 -4.27
N VAL A 163 9.86 28.22 -3.17
CA VAL A 163 8.70 29.06 -3.02
C VAL A 163 9.27 30.46 -2.86
N ASN A 164 9.14 31.28 -3.90
CA ASN A 164 9.50 32.68 -3.76
C ASN A 164 8.46 33.29 -2.81
N THR A 165 8.92 34.06 -1.83
CA THR A 165 8.03 34.76 -0.90
C THR A 165 7.03 35.67 -1.61
N GLU A 166 7.34 36.08 -2.84
CA GLU A 166 6.47 36.84 -3.74
C GLU A 166 5.24 36.04 -4.22
N ASP A 167 5.31 34.71 -4.24
CA ASP A 167 4.18 33.84 -4.60
C ASP A 167 3.26 33.55 -3.38
N LEU A 168 3.62 34.03 -2.19
CA LEU A 168 2.83 33.82 -0.98
C LEU A 168 1.81 34.96 -0.79
N PHE A 169 0.55 34.60 -0.50
CA PHE A 169 -0.50 35.56 -0.17
C PHE A 169 -1.30 35.15 1.07
N LYS A 170 -1.98 36.12 1.68
CA LYS A 170 -2.93 35.93 2.78
C LYS A 170 -4.27 36.55 2.42
N LYS A 171 -5.38 35.87 2.72
CA LYS A 171 -6.68 36.55 2.73
C LYS A 171 -6.85 37.27 4.06
N TRP A 172 -7.70 38.30 4.07
CA TRP A 172 -8.01 39.04 5.28
C TRP A 172 -8.62 38.11 6.34
N GLY A 173 -8.08 38.14 7.56
CA GLY A 173 -8.52 37.29 8.67
C GLY A 173 -7.85 35.91 8.76
N GLU A 174 -6.94 35.56 7.85
CA GLU A 174 -6.15 34.32 7.94
C GLU A 174 -4.84 34.52 8.71
N ASP A 175 -4.47 33.53 9.54
CA ASP A 175 -3.19 33.48 10.26
C ASP A 175 -2.09 32.70 9.51
N PHE A 176 -2.45 31.94 8.47
CA PHE A 176 -1.52 31.16 7.64
C PHE A 176 -1.34 31.73 6.22
N TRP A 177 -0.20 31.43 5.56
CA TRP A 177 0.10 31.84 4.19
C TRP A 177 -0.37 30.80 3.16
N ARG A 178 -0.79 31.25 1.98
CA ARG A 178 -1.18 30.42 0.84
C ARG A 178 -0.20 30.60 -0.32
N LEU A 179 -0.07 29.58 -1.17
CA LEU A 179 0.67 29.67 -2.42
C LEU A 179 -0.27 30.19 -3.53
N GLY A 180 0.14 31.24 -4.24
CA GLY A 180 -0.56 31.78 -5.41
C GLY A 180 -0.64 30.75 -6.54
N ASN A 181 -1.77 30.73 -7.27
CA ASN A 181 -2.05 29.74 -8.34
C ASN A 181 -1.11 29.82 -9.57
N SER A 182 -0.07 30.64 -9.56
CA SER A 182 0.89 30.76 -10.65
C SER A 182 1.86 29.56 -10.69
N LYS A 183 1.44 28.49 -11.39
CA LYS A 183 2.27 27.37 -11.87
C LYS A 183 2.68 26.32 -10.84
N ILE A 184 1.70 25.79 -10.11
CA ILE A 184 1.78 24.38 -9.68
C ILE A 184 1.51 23.53 -10.93
N HIS A 185 2.54 23.25 -11.74
CA HIS A 185 2.49 22.08 -12.61
C HIS A 185 2.71 20.88 -11.71
N SER A 186 1.62 20.32 -11.19
CA SER A 186 1.70 19.03 -10.53
C SER A 186 2.16 18.02 -11.57
N ARG A 187 3.21 17.25 -11.27
CA ARG A 187 3.63 16.11 -12.12
C ARG A 187 2.49 15.10 -12.34
N HIS A 188 1.42 15.16 -11.53
CA HIS A 188 0.23 14.32 -11.65
C HIS A 188 -0.57 14.56 -12.95
N GLU A 189 -0.46 15.71 -13.62
CA GLU A 189 -1.17 15.91 -14.90
C GLU A 189 -0.59 15.09 -16.06
N ARG A 190 0.63 14.55 -15.94
CA ARG A 190 1.22 13.68 -16.96
C ARG A 190 0.78 12.22 -16.88
N TYR A 191 0.33 11.75 -15.71
CA TYR A 191 -0.08 10.35 -15.55
C TYR A 191 -1.43 10.02 -16.20
N ASN A 192 -2.25 11.02 -16.53
CA ASN A 192 -3.57 10.79 -17.15
C ASN A 192 -3.59 10.90 -18.69
N GLN A 193 -2.47 11.25 -19.34
CA GLN A 193 -2.45 11.46 -20.80
C GLN A 193 -1.79 10.32 -21.61
N ASP A 194 -0.93 9.49 -21.02
CA ASP A 194 -0.15 8.49 -21.77
C ASP A 194 -0.74 7.07 -21.82
N TRP A 195 -1.79 6.75 -21.07
CA TRP A 195 -2.34 5.38 -21.03
C TRP A 195 -3.40 5.07 -22.09
N SER A 196 -3.82 6.06 -22.89
CA SER A 196 -4.81 5.87 -23.96
C SER A 196 -4.22 5.43 -25.31
N GLN A 197 -2.90 5.17 -25.40
CA GLN A 197 -2.23 4.90 -26.68
C GLN A 197 -1.56 3.52 -26.82
N ASN A 198 -1.62 2.64 -25.83
CA ASN A 198 -1.11 1.26 -26.00
C ASN A 198 -2.25 0.24 -25.91
N GLU A 199 -3.11 0.27 -26.92
CA GLU A 199 -3.89 -0.89 -27.34
C GLU A 199 -3.05 -1.75 -28.31
N LEU A 200 -3.27 -3.08 -28.25
CA LEU A 200 -2.85 -4.11 -29.20
C LEU A 200 -1.41 -4.65 -29.04
N LEU A 201 -1.27 -5.68 -28.20
CA LEU A 201 -0.93 -7.07 -28.61
C LEU A 201 -1.29 -8.06 -27.50
#